data_AF-A0A2E8FED2-F1
#
_entry.id   AF-A0A2E8FED2-F1
#
_cell.length_a   1.000
_cell.length_b   1.000
_cell.length_c   1.000
_cell.angle_alpha   90.00
_cell.angle_beta   90.00
_cell.angle_gamma   90.00
#
_symmetry.space_group_name_H-M   'P 1'
#
loop_
_entity.id
_entity.type
_entity.pdbx_description
1 polymer ?
#
loop_
_entity_poly.entity_id
_entity_poly.type
_entity_poly.pdbx_seq_one_letter_code
_entity_poly.pdbx_strand_id
1 'polypeptide(L)'
;MPLPRVIFRELLLRHGVGPGDRVLDATGTGELVEYLEFLGFDAEASRDFSVSGTSHHLVVARPGPGRASGKMLAGWLASLRPGGSLVMIGCREPGALTAFPGACRLWSCGGTDLLSFRIASSPRSRIEWCDLAPDSTRLAFSPAV
;
A
#
# COMPACT_ATOMS: atom_id res chain seq x y z
N MET A 1 -13.95 2.65 -11.37
CA MET A 1 -14.00 1.37 -12.11
C MET A 1 -13.31 0.29 -11.28
N PRO A 2 -13.99 -0.81 -10.94
CA PRO A 2 -13.38 -1.93 -10.23
C PRO A 2 -12.25 -2.55 -11.07
N LEU A 3 -11.22 -3.07 -10.42
CA LEU A 3 -10.10 -3.72 -11.12
C LEU A 3 -10.60 -5.07 -11.71
N PRO A 4 -10.44 -5.34 -13.02
CA PRO A 4 -10.79 -6.63 -13.59
C PRO A 4 -10.15 -7.81 -12.84
N ARG A 5 -10.92 -8.86 -12.57
CA ARG A 5 -10.46 -10.04 -11.80
C ARG A 5 -9.20 -10.70 -12.39
N VAL A 6 -9.07 -10.72 -13.71
CA VAL A 6 -7.89 -11.28 -14.41
C VAL A 6 -6.62 -10.49 -14.04
N ILE A 7 -6.71 -9.15 -14.06
CA ILE A 7 -5.62 -8.25 -13.70
C ILE A 7 -5.26 -8.41 -12.22
N PHE A 8 -6.28 -8.56 -11.37
CA PHE A 8 -6.06 -8.79 -9.94
C PHE A 8 -5.34 -10.12 -9.67
N ARG A 9 -5.70 -11.21 -10.37
CA ARG A 9 -4.98 -12.49 -10.26
C ARG A 9 -3.52 -12.38 -10.68
N GLU A 10 -3.24 -11.68 -11.76
CA GLU A 10 -1.86 -11.44 -12.22
C GLU A 10 -1.06 -10.66 -11.16
N LEU A 11 -1.69 -9.66 -10.53
CA LEU A 11 -1.10 -8.89 -9.43
C LEU A 11 -0.74 -9.82 -8.25
N LEU A 12 -1.68 -10.66 -7.79
CA LEU A 12 -1.43 -11.61 -6.70
C LEU A 12 -0.25 -12.53 -6.99
N LEU A 13 -0.21 -13.13 -8.20
CA LEU A 13 0.86 -14.00 -8.65
C LEU A 13 2.22 -13.28 -8.69
N ARG A 14 2.26 -12.07 -9.25
CA ARG A 14 3.49 -11.27 -9.37
C ARG A 14 4.06 -10.89 -8.01
N HIS A 15 3.21 -10.70 -7.02
CA HIS A 15 3.63 -10.38 -5.66
C HIS A 15 3.90 -11.61 -4.79
N GLY A 16 3.71 -12.82 -5.34
CA GLY A 16 3.97 -14.08 -4.65
C GLY A 16 2.97 -14.37 -3.54
N VAL A 17 1.76 -13.82 -3.63
CA VAL A 17 0.71 -13.94 -2.62
C VAL A 17 -0.15 -15.16 -2.94
N GLY A 18 -0.41 -16.01 -1.95
CA GLY A 18 -1.20 -17.23 -2.11
C GLY A 18 -2.27 -17.42 -1.03
N PRO A 19 -3.10 -18.47 -1.14
CA PRO A 19 -4.13 -18.77 -0.15
C PRO A 19 -3.54 -18.82 1.28
N GLY A 20 -4.26 -18.25 2.24
CA GLY A 20 -3.85 -18.07 3.63
C GLY A 20 -3.03 -16.82 3.90
N ASP A 21 -2.52 -16.12 2.88
CA ASP A 21 -1.89 -14.82 3.08
C ASP A 21 -2.92 -13.74 3.43
N ARG A 22 -2.46 -12.77 4.23
CA ARG A 22 -3.25 -11.60 4.63
C ARG A 22 -3.17 -10.48 3.60
N VAL A 23 -4.32 -9.98 3.18
CA VAL A 23 -4.44 -8.90 2.19
C VAL A 23 -5.32 -7.78 2.73
N LEU A 24 -4.81 -6.55 2.71
CA LEU A 24 -5.57 -5.37 3.08
C LEU A 24 -6.13 -4.69 1.82
N ASP A 25 -7.45 -4.62 1.71
CA ASP A 25 -8.16 -3.78 0.75
C ASP A 25 -8.32 -2.35 1.30
N ALA A 26 -7.42 -1.47 0.87
CA ALA A 26 -7.45 -0.03 1.12
C ALA A 26 -8.00 0.76 -0.08
N THR A 27 -8.68 0.11 -1.03
CA THR A 27 -9.36 0.81 -2.14
C THR A 27 -10.64 1.51 -1.71
N GLY A 28 -11.19 1.07 -0.57
CA GLY A 28 -12.34 1.68 0.08
C GLY A 28 -13.70 1.23 -0.46
N THR A 29 -13.79 0.34 -1.45
CA THR A 29 -15.08 -0.20 -1.90
C THR A 29 -15.47 -1.49 -1.18
N GLY A 30 -14.52 -2.22 -0.60
CA GLY A 30 -14.76 -3.52 0.04
C GLY A 30 -15.05 -4.65 -0.93
N GLU A 31 -15.24 -4.35 -2.21
CA GLU A 31 -15.56 -5.32 -3.27
C GLU A 31 -14.45 -6.37 -3.50
N LEU A 32 -13.22 -6.05 -3.11
CA LEU A 32 -12.11 -7.00 -3.23
C LEU A 32 -12.13 -8.07 -2.13
N VAL A 33 -12.71 -7.78 -0.96
CA VAL A 33 -12.70 -8.68 0.19
C VAL A 33 -13.42 -9.98 -0.13
N GLU A 34 -14.67 -9.92 -0.58
CA GLU A 34 -15.45 -11.12 -0.92
C GLU A 34 -14.73 -11.98 -1.98
N TYR A 35 -14.10 -11.34 -2.95
CA TYR A 35 -13.37 -12.04 -3.99
C TYR A 35 -12.08 -12.68 -3.48
N LEU A 36 -11.35 -12.00 -2.60
CA LEU A 36 -10.14 -12.51 -1.96
C LEU A 36 -10.45 -13.68 -1.02
N GLU A 37 -11.50 -13.57 -0.20
CA GLU A 37 -11.95 -14.66 0.67
C GLU A 37 -12.37 -15.89 -0.14
N PHE A 38 -13.08 -15.70 -1.26
CA PHE A 38 -13.41 -16.79 -2.18
C PHE A 38 -12.16 -17.49 -2.74
N LEU A 39 -11.07 -16.75 -2.96
CA LEU A 39 -9.79 -17.31 -3.39
C LEU A 39 -8.95 -17.91 -2.24
N GLY A 40 -9.45 -17.85 -1.00
CA GLY A 40 -8.82 -18.41 0.19
C GLY A 40 -7.83 -17.49 0.89
N PHE A 41 -7.88 -16.17 0.66
CA PHE A 41 -7.08 -15.19 1.40
C PHE A 41 -7.77 -14.73 2.69
N ASP A 42 -6.97 -14.29 3.66
CA ASP A 42 -7.46 -13.59 4.86
C ASP A 42 -7.51 -12.08 4.54
N ALA A 43 -8.70 -11.58 4.18
CA ALA A 43 -8.86 -10.23 3.62
C ALA A 43 -9.54 -9.28 4.60
N GLU A 44 -8.99 -8.08 4.75
CA GLU A 44 -9.57 -7.01 5.56
C GLU A 44 -9.84 -5.79 4.67
N ALA A 45 -10.99 -5.15 4.80
CA ALA A 45 -11.23 -3.83 4.23
C ALA A 45 -10.99 -2.75 5.27
N SER A 46 -10.06 -1.84 5.00
CA SER A 46 -9.89 -0.64 5.83
C SER A 46 -9.47 0.55 4.99
N ARG A 47 -10.25 1.64 5.10
CA ARG A 47 -9.84 2.96 4.60
C ARG A 47 -8.90 3.67 5.57
N ASP A 48 -8.90 3.24 6.84
CA ASP A 48 -8.14 3.89 7.88
C ASP A 48 -6.70 3.39 7.85
N PHE A 49 -5.77 4.31 7.63
CA PHE A 49 -4.32 4.06 7.71
C PHE A 49 -3.84 3.91 9.17
N SER A 50 -4.75 3.64 10.11
CA SER A 50 -4.50 3.32 11.52
C SER A 50 -4.34 1.83 11.77
N VAL A 51 -4.38 0.99 10.72
CA VAL A 51 -4.19 -0.47 10.81
C VAL A 51 -2.95 -0.77 11.67
N SER A 52 -3.17 -1.53 12.74
CA SER A 52 -2.13 -1.88 13.70
C SER A 52 -1.62 -3.30 13.43
N GLY A 53 -0.29 -3.46 13.44
CA GLY A 53 0.38 -4.76 13.34
C GLY A 53 0.97 -5.08 11.95
N THR A 54 2.11 -5.76 11.94
CA THR A 54 2.87 -6.15 10.74
C THR A 54 2.44 -7.54 10.25
N SER A 55 1.23 -7.68 9.71
CA SER A 55 0.70 -9.00 9.34
C SER A 55 0.36 -9.16 7.86
N HIS A 56 0.21 -8.07 7.10
CA HIS A 56 -0.27 -8.14 5.72
C HIS A 56 0.87 -8.49 4.76
N HIS A 57 0.64 -9.45 3.87
CA HIS A 57 1.55 -9.71 2.77
C HIS A 57 1.39 -8.65 1.67
N LEU A 58 0.15 -8.23 1.42
CA LEU A 58 -0.20 -7.30 0.36
C LEU A 58 -1.18 -6.25 0.89
N VAL A 59 -0.95 -5.00 0.53
CA VAL A 59 -1.91 -3.91 0.68
C VAL A 59 -2.27 -3.41 -0.72
N VAL A 60 -3.56 -3.33 -1.04
CA VAL A 60 -4.05 -2.82 -2.32
C VAL A 60 -4.79 -1.52 -2.05
N ALA A 61 -4.29 -0.43 -2.61
CA ALA A 61 -4.86 0.90 -2.40
C ALA A 61 -5.26 1.54 -3.72
N ARG A 62 -6.24 2.44 -3.65
CA ARG A 62 -6.59 3.32 -4.77
C ARG A 62 -6.62 4.75 -4.24
N PRO A 63 -5.49 5.49 -4.33
CA PRO A 63 -5.50 6.89 -3.95
C PRO A 63 -6.53 7.65 -4.80
N GLY A 64 -7.25 8.58 -4.18
CA GLY A 64 -8.20 9.44 -4.88
C GLY A 64 -7.50 10.40 -5.88
N PRO A 65 -8.22 11.38 -6.44
CA PRO A 65 -7.64 12.37 -7.36
C PRO A 65 -6.56 13.29 -6.72
N GLY A 66 -6.24 13.11 -5.43
CA GLY A 66 -5.09 13.70 -4.75
C GLY A 66 -4.01 12.65 -4.47
N ARG A 67 -2.74 13.07 -4.48
CA ARG A 67 -1.61 12.23 -4.09
C ARG A 67 -1.85 11.65 -2.69
N ALA A 68 -1.50 10.38 -2.47
CA ALA A 68 -1.51 9.78 -1.14
C ALA A 68 -0.58 10.59 -0.22
N SER A 69 -1.09 11.02 0.94
CA SER A 69 -0.27 11.75 1.91
C SER A 69 0.79 10.85 2.52
N GLY A 70 1.90 11.44 2.97
CA GLY A 70 2.99 10.68 3.57
C GLY A 70 2.54 9.85 4.79
N LYS A 71 1.62 10.39 5.60
CA LYS A 71 1.05 9.70 6.77
C LYS A 71 0.18 8.50 6.39
N MET A 72 -0.57 8.60 5.29
CA MET A 72 -1.39 7.51 4.78
C MET A 72 -0.51 6.36 4.27
N LEU A 73 0.53 6.69 3.49
CA LEU A 73 1.52 5.73 3.03
C LEU A 73 2.24 5.06 4.21
N ALA A 74 2.68 5.83 5.21
CA ALA A 74 3.34 5.29 6.40
C ALA A 74 2.43 4.29 7.15
N GLY A 75 1.12 4.56 7.24
CA GLY A 75 0.16 3.64 7.85
C GLY A 75 0.03 2.32 7.08
N TRP A 76 -0.10 2.37 5.76
CA TRP A 76 -0.15 1.16 4.94
C TRP A 76 1.17 0.38 4.95
N LEU A 77 2.31 1.06 4.95
CA LEU A 77 3.62 0.40 5.02
C LEU A 77 3.87 -0.24 6.39
N ALA A 78 3.34 0.35 7.46
CA ALA A 78 3.43 -0.21 8.82
C ALA A 78 2.60 -1.48 9.00
N SER A 79 1.57 -1.69 8.18
CA SER A 79 0.73 -2.89 8.27
C SER A 79 1.33 -4.10 7.56
N LEU A 80 2.35 -3.89 6.72
CA LEU A 80 3.01 -4.93 5.95
C LEU A 80 3.96 -5.76 6.82
N ARG A 81 3.97 -7.07 6.58
CA ARG A 81 5.02 -7.98 7.05
C ARG A 81 6.31 -7.72 6.27
N PRO A 82 7.49 -8.07 6.81
CA PRO A 82 8.76 -8.02 6.08
C PRO A 82 8.68 -8.63 4.67
N GLY A 83 9.16 -7.90 3.66
CA GLY A 83 9.07 -8.29 2.24
C GLY A 83 7.68 -8.13 1.59
N GLY A 84 6.70 -7.64 2.35
CA GLY A 84 5.35 -7.34 1.87
C GLY A 84 5.32 -6.20 0.84
N SER A 85 4.20 -6.10 0.13
CA SER A 85 4.04 -5.14 -0.97
C SER A 85 2.82 -4.26 -0.81
N LEU A 86 2.97 -2.96 -1.09
CA LEU A 86 1.89 -2.02 -1.34
C LEU A 86 1.70 -1.91 -2.86
N VAL A 87 0.46 -2.01 -3.34
CA VAL A 87 0.11 -1.77 -4.75
C VAL A 87 -0.94 -0.67 -4.83
N MET A 88 -0.63 0.38 -5.57
CA MET A 88 -1.52 1.50 -5.81
C MET A 88 -2.07 1.47 -7.24
N ILE A 89 -3.39 1.42 -7.36
CA ILE A 89 -4.10 1.35 -8.65
C ILE A 89 -4.34 2.74 -9.20
N GLY A 90 -4.02 2.95 -10.48
CA GLY A 90 -4.20 4.23 -11.19
C GLY A 90 -3.16 5.29 -10.85
N CYS A 91 -2.03 4.89 -10.22
CA CYS A 91 -0.97 5.80 -9.84
C CYS A 91 0.22 5.67 -10.80
N ARG A 92 0.60 6.77 -11.46
CA ARG A 92 1.76 6.81 -12.39
C ARG A 92 3.04 7.38 -11.77
N GLU A 93 2.90 8.14 -10.69
CA GLU A 93 4.01 8.84 -10.08
C GLU A 93 4.35 8.22 -8.72
N PRO A 94 5.61 7.81 -8.50
CA PRO A 94 6.01 7.27 -7.20
C PRO A 94 5.90 8.31 -6.08
N GLY A 95 6.02 9.60 -6.40
CA GLY A 95 5.73 10.69 -5.46
C GLY A 95 6.41 10.49 -4.11
N ALA A 96 5.61 10.44 -3.05
CA ALA A 96 6.09 10.26 -1.68
C ALA A 96 6.71 8.87 -1.40
N LEU A 97 6.48 7.85 -2.24
CA LEU A 97 7.03 6.50 -2.03
C LEU A 97 8.56 6.45 -2.14
N THR A 98 9.19 7.38 -2.86
CA THR A 98 10.65 7.40 -3.03
C THR A 98 11.38 7.77 -1.74
N ALA A 99 10.70 8.37 -0.77
CA ALA A 99 11.27 8.67 0.54
C ALA A 99 11.39 7.43 1.44
N PHE A 100 10.67 6.35 1.09
CA PHE A 100 10.61 5.16 1.89
C PHE A 100 11.62 4.10 1.40
N PRO A 101 12.29 3.39 2.32
CA PRO A 101 13.20 2.29 2.00
C PRO A 101 12.45 1.08 1.43
N GLY A 102 12.69 0.78 0.16
CA GLY A 102 12.10 -0.35 -0.54
C GLY A 102 12.38 -0.30 -2.04
N ALA A 103 11.74 -1.21 -2.77
CA ALA A 103 11.82 -1.27 -4.23
C ALA A 103 10.49 -0.82 -4.84
N CYS A 104 10.54 0.25 -5.61
CA CYS A 104 9.40 0.79 -6.34
C CYS A 104 9.44 0.36 -7.80
N ARG A 105 8.30 -0.08 -8.35
CA ARG A 105 8.16 -0.46 -9.76
C ARG A 105 6.83 0.02 -10.31
N LEU A 106 6.89 0.80 -11.38
CA LEU A 106 5.74 1.14 -12.20
C LEU A 106 5.54 0.07 -13.27
N TRP A 107 4.29 -0.28 -13.54
CA TRP A 107 3.92 -1.18 -14.62
C TRP A 107 2.47 -0.94 -15.03
N SER A 108 2.11 -1.44 -16.21
CA SER A 108 0.73 -1.40 -16.71
C SER A 108 0.23 -2.81 -16.90
N CYS A 109 -1.02 -3.07 -16.52
CA CYS A 109 -1.70 -4.33 -16.77
C CYS A 109 -3.13 -4.05 -17.22
N GLY A 110 -3.51 -4.60 -18.38
CA GLY A 110 -4.82 -4.38 -18.99
C GLY A 110 -5.21 -2.91 -19.14
N GLY A 111 -4.25 -2.04 -19.49
CA GLY A 111 -4.45 -0.59 -19.63
C GLY A 111 -4.60 0.17 -18.31
N THR A 112 -4.46 -0.50 -17.17
CA THR A 112 -4.46 0.12 -15.84
C THR A 112 -3.02 0.28 -15.34
N ASP A 113 -2.65 1.50 -14.97
CA ASP A 113 -1.34 1.74 -14.36
C ASP A 113 -1.33 1.30 -12.91
N LEU A 114 -0.27 0.59 -12.54
CA LEU A 114 -0.06 0.02 -11.22
C LEU A 114 1.31 0.45 -10.73
N LEU A 115 1.34 0.95 -9.50
CA LEU A 115 2.56 1.27 -8.81
C LEU A 115 2.74 0.32 -7.64
N SER A 116 3.79 -0.49 -7.70
CA SER A 116 4.11 -1.47 -6.68
C SER A 116 5.31 -1.00 -5.87
N PHE A 117 5.22 -1.09 -4.54
CA PHE A 117 6.30 -0.82 -3.60
C PHE A 117 6.49 -2.01 -2.67
N ARG A 118 7.66 -2.64 -2.69
CA ARG A 118 8.01 -3.75 -1.79
C ARG A 118 8.92 -3.26 -0.68
N ILE A 119 8.53 -3.47 0.58
CA ILE A 119 9.35 -3.12 1.72
C ILE A 119 10.53 -4.08 1.87
N ALA A 120 11.61 -3.61 2.50
CA ALA A 120 12.72 -4.47 2.90
C ALA A 120 12.28 -5.57 3.88
N SER A 121 13.10 -6.61 4.03
CA SER A 121 12.86 -7.73 4.96
C SER A 121 13.05 -7.37 6.45
N SER A 122 13.16 -6.08 6.78
CA SER A 122 13.26 -5.61 8.16
C SER A 122 11.96 -4.93 8.57
N PRO A 123 11.31 -5.36 9.67
CA PRO A 123 10.10 -4.70 10.15
C PRO A 123 10.41 -3.28 10.62
N ARG A 124 9.47 -2.35 10.43
CA ARG A 124 9.50 -0.99 10.98
C ARG A 124 8.14 -0.69 11.59
N SER A 125 8.16 -0.01 12.73
CA SER A 125 6.99 0.52 13.40
C SER A 125 6.36 1.67 12.60
N ARG A 126 5.11 1.99 12.91
CA ARG A 126 4.41 3.13 12.30
C ARG A 126 5.12 4.46 12.51
N ILE A 127 5.74 4.67 13.67
CA ILE A 127 6.45 5.92 14.00
C ILE A 127 7.66 6.07 13.07
N GLU A 128 8.48 5.02 12.95
CA GLU A 128 9.64 5.02 12.05
C GLU A 128 9.26 5.26 10.59
N TRP A 129 8.12 4.71 10.15
CA TRP A 129 7.60 5.01 8.81
C TRP A 129 7.15 6.47 8.67
N CYS A 130 6.48 7.03 9.67
CA CYS A 130 6.08 8.44 9.66
C CYS A 130 7.28 9.37 9.61
N ASP A 131 8.38 9.08 10.32
CA ASP A 131 9.57 9.94 10.33
C ASP A 131 10.23 10.08 8.95
N LEU A 132 10.03 9.09 8.07
CA LEU A 132 10.54 9.08 6.69
C LEU A 132 9.61 9.78 5.70
N ALA A 133 8.37 10.03 6.08
CA ALA A 133 7.38 10.61 5.18
C ALA A 133 7.77 12.06 4.79
N PRO A 134 7.63 12.44 3.51
CA PRO A 134 8.07 13.77 3.03
C PRO A 134 7.28 14.96 3.61
N ASP A 135 6.14 14.70 4.27
CA ASP A 135 5.36 15.71 4.99
C ASP A 135 5.81 15.91 6.45
N SER A 136 6.80 15.16 6.93
CA SER A 136 7.26 15.19 8.33
C SER A 136 8.14 16.40 8.66
N THR A 137 8.49 17.23 7.67
CA THR A 137 9.29 18.45 7.83
C THR A 137 8.63 19.67 7.15
N ARG A 138 7.50 20.13 7.71
CA ARG A 138 7.06 21.54 7.60
C ARG A 138 6.46 22.10 8.89
N LEU A 139 6.94 21.64 10.05
CA LEU A 139 7.01 22.50 11.24
C LEU A 139 8.47 22.94 11.39
N ALA A 140 8.95 23.70 10.40
CA ALA A 140 10.09 24.56 10.65
C ALA A 140 9.64 25.52 11.74
N PHE A 141 10.25 25.39 12.91
CA PHE A 141 10.26 26.44 13.92
C PHE A 141 10.53 27.78 13.22
N SER A 142 9.55 28.68 13.22
CA SER A 142 9.86 30.10 13.16
C SER A 142 10.20 30.52 14.58
N PRO A 143 11.47 30.78 14.94
CA PRO A 143 11.73 31.68 16.05
C PRO A 143 11.35 33.07 15.56
N ALA A 144 10.24 33.61 16.08
CA ALA A 144 9.97 35.03 15.95
C ALA A 144 11.07 35.77 16.73
N VAL A 145 11.82 36.60 16.01
CA VAL A 145 12.71 37.64 16.54
C VAL A 145 11.85 38.76 17.13
#